data_AF-A0A6V8KD41-F1
#
_entry.id   AF-A0A6V8KD41-F1
#
_cell.length_a   1.000
_cell.length_b   1.000
_cell.length_c   1.000
_cell.angle_alpha   90.00
_cell.angle_beta   90.00
_cell.angle_gamma   90.00
#
_symmetry.space_group_name_H-M   'P 1'
#
loop_
_entity.id
_entity.type
_entity.pdbx_description
1 polymer ?
#
loop_
_entity_poly.entity_id
_entity_poly.type
_entity_poly.pdbx_seq_one_letter_code
_entity_poly.pdbx_strand_id
1 'polypeptide(L)'
;MAWAVAIGVLAYVSVRNDPPTVRDQRTTGEARPLVDRAVGELAVAAGSDAVLSISGYEVTGGCRITPLRSGETLERDVTIYTSQTDGPALLDRIADRLPSSYEAGVRHGQEHDTLRADAGEFVSVRGGVTAPGVVILTVGTGCRPPAPLGVEAPAPTDEDRRIADRMLVALGGTLDGVAVAEAPCPTGGTVRTVRAEGSRSGAGKPLREVLVPLFGSAQAGPALLDTTDRYAYRADEAQVAVDAGAEGALDATLTTPC
;
A
#
# COMPACT_ATOMS: atom_id res chain seq x y z
N MET A 1 -6.65 -37.17 -37.30
CA MET A 1 -5.36 -36.59 -36.87
C MET A 1 -5.33 -35.07 -36.96
N ALA A 2 -5.62 -34.45 -38.11
CA ALA A 2 -5.63 -32.99 -38.24
C ALA A 2 -6.51 -32.27 -37.20
N TRP A 3 -7.68 -32.83 -36.88
CA TRP A 3 -8.57 -32.31 -35.84
C TRP A 3 -7.98 -32.35 -34.42
N ALA A 4 -7.25 -33.40 -34.06
CA ALA A 4 -6.62 -33.51 -32.74
C ALA A 4 -5.49 -32.48 -32.58
N VAL A 5 -4.73 -32.24 -33.66
CA VAL A 5 -3.70 -31.19 -33.69
C VAL A 5 -4.34 -29.81 -33.60
N ALA A 6 -5.42 -29.55 -34.35
CA ALA A 6 -6.14 -28.29 -34.31
C ALA A 6 -6.72 -27.99 -32.91
N ILE A 7 -7.34 -28.99 -32.26
CA ILE A 7 -7.83 -28.87 -30.88
C ILE A 7 -6.66 -28.63 -29.92
N GLY A 8 -5.54 -29.35 -30.07
CA GLY A 8 -4.36 -29.16 -29.23
C GLY A 8 -3.77 -27.74 -29.34
N VAL A 9 -3.69 -27.20 -30.55
CA VAL A 9 -3.22 -25.83 -30.79
C VAL A 9 -4.21 -24.80 -30.22
N LEU A 10 -5.51 -24.97 -30.47
CA LEU A 10 -6.53 -24.05 -29.93
C LEU A 10 -6.56 -24.08 -28.40
N ALA A 11 -6.45 -25.26 -27.78
CA ALA A 11 -6.37 -25.39 -26.33
C ALA A 11 -5.09 -24.74 -25.77
N TYR A 12 -3.95 -24.91 -26.44
CA TYR A 12 -2.70 -24.26 -26.05
C TYR A 12 -2.77 -22.74 -26.15
N VAL A 13 -3.36 -22.23 -27.23
CA VAL A 13 -3.57 -20.79 -27.46
C VAL A 13 -4.55 -20.22 -26.44
N SER A 14 -5.66 -20.91 -26.17
CA SER A 14 -6.66 -20.53 -25.17
C SER A 14 -6.03 -20.46 -23.77
N VAL A 15 -5.34 -21.51 -23.33
CA VAL A 15 -4.66 -21.54 -22.01
C VAL A 15 -3.60 -20.43 -21.88
N ARG A 16 -2.98 -20.00 -22.98
CA ARG A 16 -1.95 -18.96 -22.97
C ARG A 16 -2.50 -17.54 -23.06
N ASN A 17 -3.63 -17.32 -23.74
CA ASN A 17 -4.09 -15.99 -24.13
C ASN A 17 -5.45 -15.59 -23.54
N ASP A 18 -6.25 -16.55 -23.07
CA ASP A 18 -7.54 -16.23 -22.46
C ASP A 18 -7.35 -15.76 -21.01
N PRO A 19 -8.04 -14.68 -20.59
CA PRO A 19 -8.01 -14.24 -19.20
C PRO A 19 -8.61 -15.33 -18.29
N PRO A 20 -8.09 -15.47 -17.05
CA PRO A 20 -8.57 -16.45 -16.09
C PRO A 20 -10.05 -16.24 -15.79
N THR A 21 -10.84 -17.30 -15.96
CA THR A 21 -12.29 -17.26 -15.69
C THR A 21 -12.61 -17.49 -14.21
N VAL A 22 -11.63 -17.94 -13.42
CA VAL A 22 -11.72 -18.14 -11.96
C VAL A 22 -10.39 -17.80 -11.27
N ARG A 23 -10.46 -17.37 -9.99
CA ARG A 23 -9.30 -17.03 -9.14
C ARG A 23 -8.22 -18.12 -9.13
N ASP A 24 -8.66 -19.36 -9.16
CA ASP A 24 -7.86 -20.58 -8.99
C ASP A 24 -6.92 -20.89 -10.16
N GLN A 25 -7.06 -20.18 -11.27
CA GLN A 25 -6.23 -20.35 -12.47
C GLN A 25 -4.92 -19.55 -12.42
N ARG A 26 -4.73 -18.67 -11.43
CA ARG A 26 -3.45 -17.98 -11.19
C ARG A 26 -3.00 -18.12 -9.76
N THR A 27 -1.72 -18.38 -9.60
CA THR A 27 -1.04 -18.44 -8.29
C THR A 27 -0.89 -17.06 -7.67
N THR A 28 -0.56 -16.99 -6.38
CA THR A 28 -0.21 -15.73 -5.69
C THR A 28 0.96 -15.01 -6.37
N GLY A 29 1.99 -15.74 -6.81
CA GLY A 29 3.13 -15.17 -7.54
C GLY A 29 2.77 -14.57 -8.90
N GLU A 30 1.92 -15.23 -9.68
CA GLU A 30 1.46 -14.72 -10.98
C GLU A 30 0.51 -13.53 -10.84
N ALA A 31 -0.22 -13.42 -9.72
CA ALA A 31 -1.12 -12.31 -9.43
C ALA A 31 -0.39 -11.06 -8.91
N ARG A 32 0.86 -11.18 -8.45
CA ARG A 32 1.61 -10.06 -7.86
C ARG A 32 1.70 -8.82 -8.75
N PRO A 33 2.04 -8.90 -10.06
CA PRO A 33 2.13 -7.70 -10.89
C PRO A 33 0.81 -6.93 -11.03
N LEU A 34 -0.33 -7.61 -10.82
CA LEU A 34 -1.65 -6.97 -10.83
C LEU A 34 -1.88 -6.20 -9.52
N VAL A 35 -1.46 -6.76 -8.38
CA VAL A 35 -1.47 -6.07 -7.08
C VAL A 35 -0.61 -4.82 -7.17
N ASP A 36 0.61 -4.94 -7.71
CA ASP A 36 1.54 -3.81 -7.84
C ASP A 36 0.98 -2.71 -8.74
N ARG A 37 0.36 -3.08 -9.87
CA ARG A 37 -0.33 -2.11 -10.73
C ARG A 37 -1.43 -1.39 -9.97
N ALA A 38 -2.29 -2.12 -9.25
CA ALA A 38 -3.37 -1.50 -8.49
C ALA A 38 -2.87 -0.58 -7.37
N VAL A 39 -1.75 -0.91 -6.73
CA VAL A 39 -1.08 0.00 -5.77
C VAL A 39 -0.59 1.28 -6.47
N GLY A 40 0.01 1.17 -7.66
CA GLY A 40 0.42 2.34 -8.46
C GLY A 40 -0.76 3.23 -8.87
N GLU A 41 -1.86 2.64 -9.32
CA GLU A 41 -3.09 3.37 -9.65
C GLU A 41 -3.69 4.07 -8.42
N LEU A 42 -3.66 3.43 -7.24
CA LEU A 42 -4.08 4.04 -5.98
C LEU A 42 -3.19 5.21 -5.57
N ALA A 43 -1.87 5.09 -5.73
CA ALA A 43 -0.92 6.15 -5.43
C ALA A 43 -1.21 7.40 -6.28
N VAL A 44 -1.48 7.22 -7.57
CA VAL A 44 -1.87 8.32 -8.47
C VAL A 44 -3.25 8.88 -8.10
N ALA A 45 -4.23 8.02 -7.80
CA ALA A 45 -5.58 8.44 -7.45
C ALA A 45 -5.63 9.26 -6.14
N ALA A 46 -4.82 8.91 -5.15
CA ALA A 46 -4.67 9.68 -3.91
C ALA A 46 -4.22 11.13 -4.20
N GLY A 47 -3.29 11.29 -5.14
CA GLY A 47 -2.91 12.57 -5.73
C GLY A 47 -2.15 13.51 -4.77
N SER A 48 -2.13 14.80 -5.14
CA SER A 48 -1.30 15.82 -4.50
C SER A 48 -1.87 16.38 -3.18
N ASP A 49 -2.94 15.83 -2.62
CA ASP A 49 -3.58 16.41 -1.43
C ASP A 49 -3.48 15.49 -0.19
N ALA A 50 -2.72 14.39 -0.30
CA ALA A 50 -2.58 13.38 0.72
C ALA A 50 -1.12 12.92 0.90
N VAL A 51 -0.77 12.35 2.04
CA VAL A 51 0.53 11.68 2.23
C VAL A 51 0.29 10.17 2.20
N LEU A 52 1.06 9.43 1.42
CA LEU A 52 0.86 8.01 1.19
C LEU A 52 2.04 7.19 1.70
N SER A 53 1.75 5.95 2.08
CA SER A 53 2.72 4.92 2.41
C SER A 53 2.21 3.58 1.90
N ILE A 54 3.10 2.79 1.30
CA ILE A 54 2.77 1.44 0.83
C ILE A 54 3.49 0.40 1.68
N SER A 55 2.79 -0.67 2.04
CA SER A 55 3.38 -1.78 2.78
C SER A 55 4.17 -2.71 1.86
N GLY A 56 5.00 -3.56 2.47
CA GLY A 56 5.47 -4.79 1.84
C GLY A 56 4.33 -5.77 1.57
N TYR A 57 4.65 -6.92 0.97
CA TYR A 57 3.68 -7.97 0.72
C TYR A 57 3.37 -8.74 2.00
N GLU A 58 2.08 -8.92 2.27
CA GLU A 58 1.60 -9.88 3.25
C GLU A 58 1.09 -11.13 2.53
N VAL A 59 1.65 -12.29 2.87
CA VAL A 59 1.20 -13.59 2.35
C VAL A 59 0.62 -14.39 3.50
N THR A 60 -0.69 -14.58 3.48
CA THR A 60 -1.41 -15.30 4.54
C THR A 60 -1.86 -16.66 4.02
N GLY A 61 -1.32 -17.72 4.62
CA GLY A 61 -1.73 -19.09 4.33
C GLY A 61 -3.02 -19.50 5.04
N GLY A 62 -3.62 -20.59 4.57
CA GLY A 62 -4.72 -21.26 5.27
C GLY A 62 -6.12 -20.88 4.80
N CYS A 63 -6.23 -20.05 3.75
CA CYS A 63 -7.49 -19.88 3.04
C CYS A 63 -7.82 -21.18 2.27
N ARG A 64 -9.11 -21.38 1.95
CA ARG A 64 -9.57 -22.57 1.22
C ARG A 64 -10.03 -22.16 -0.17
N ILE A 65 -9.43 -22.79 -1.18
CA ILE A 65 -9.84 -22.68 -2.57
C ILE A 65 -11.03 -23.62 -2.82
N THR A 66 -10.85 -24.88 -2.39
CA THR A 66 -11.92 -25.89 -2.31
C THR A 66 -11.84 -26.59 -0.97
N PRO A 67 -12.83 -27.41 -0.57
CA PRO A 67 -12.77 -28.19 0.66
C PRO A 67 -11.52 -29.07 0.79
N LEU A 68 -10.87 -29.43 -0.32
CA LEU A 68 -9.69 -30.31 -0.36
C LEU A 68 -8.39 -29.57 -0.74
N ARG A 69 -8.46 -28.27 -1.05
CA ARG A 69 -7.32 -27.49 -1.54
C ARG A 69 -7.15 -26.20 -0.75
N SER A 70 -6.05 -26.11 -0.01
CA SER A 70 -5.60 -24.87 0.64
C SER A 70 -5.03 -23.90 -0.38
N GLY A 71 -5.04 -22.63 -0.02
CA GLY A 71 -4.43 -21.55 -0.75
C GLY A 71 -3.77 -20.53 0.18
N GLU A 72 -3.31 -19.47 -0.46
CA GLU A 72 -2.77 -18.28 0.16
C GLU A 72 -3.47 -17.03 -0.38
N THR A 73 -3.51 -15.98 0.44
CA THR A 73 -3.86 -14.63 0.00
C THR A 73 -2.60 -13.79 -0.06
N LEU A 74 -2.46 -12.99 -1.11
CA LEU A 74 -1.46 -11.95 -1.21
C LEU A 74 -2.17 -10.60 -1.03
N GLU A 75 -1.73 -9.82 -0.05
CA GLU A 75 -2.25 -8.49 0.24
C GLU A 75 -1.11 -7.45 0.32
N ARG A 76 -1.46 -6.19 0.01
CA ARG A 76 -0.66 -5.00 0.28
C ARG A 76 -1.57 -3.88 0.74
N ASP A 77 -1.14 -3.15 1.75
CA ASP A 77 -1.83 -1.98 2.24
C ASP A 77 -1.25 -0.69 1.65
N VAL A 78 -2.15 0.23 1.34
CA VAL A 78 -1.87 1.62 1.01
C VAL A 78 -2.48 2.46 2.12
N THR A 79 -1.63 3.03 2.97
CA THR A 79 -2.03 3.94 4.04
C THR A 79 -1.95 5.37 3.51
N ILE A 80 -3.03 6.12 3.67
CA ILE A 80 -3.18 7.47 3.16
C ILE A 80 -3.58 8.39 4.33
N TYR A 81 -2.76 9.40 4.55
CA TYR A 81 -2.95 10.42 5.57
C TYR A 81 -3.50 11.69 4.95
N THR A 82 -4.50 12.26 5.60
CA THR A 82 -5.20 13.49 5.21
C THR A 82 -5.60 14.27 6.46
N SER A 83 -6.25 15.41 6.29
CA SER A 83 -6.82 16.15 7.42
C SER A 83 -7.86 15.30 8.17
N GLN A 84 -8.02 15.54 9.47
CA GLN A 84 -8.82 14.69 10.34
C GLN A 84 -10.27 14.48 9.87
N THR A 85 -10.82 15.44 9.13
CA THR A 85 -12.21 15.42 8.62
C THR A 85 -12.34 15.03 7.16
N ASP A 86 -11.25 14.97 6.40
CA ASP A 86 -11.30 14.83 4.94
C ASP A 86 -11.28 13.37 4.46
N GLY A 87 -11.23 12.40 5.37
CA GLY A 87 -11.24 10.97 5.04
C GLY A 87 -12.36 10.56 4.06
N PRO A 88 -13.64 10.90 4.31
CA PRO A 88 -14.74 10.55 3.42
C PRO A 88 -14.58 11.18 2.02
N ALA A 89 -14.28 12.48 1.96
CA ALA A 89 -14.09 13.19 0.69
C ALA A 89 -12.85 12.69 -0.08
N LEU A 90 -11.82 12.20 0.62
CA LEU A 90 -10.67 11.54 0.01
C LEU A 90 -11.07 10.23 -0.66
N LEU A 91 -11.92 9.41 -0.03
CA LEU A 91 -12.41 8.17 -0.64
C LEU A 91 -13.18 8.46 -1.93
N ASP A 92 -14.03 9.48 -1.94
CA ASP A 92 -14.78 9.88 -3.15
C ASP A 92 -13.83 10.28 -4.27
N ARG A 93 -12.83 11.11 -3.98
CA ARG A 93 -11.81 11.51 -4.97
C ARG A 93 -11.00 10.33 -5.50
N ILE A 94 -10.66 9.37 -4.64
CA ILE A 94 -9.94 8.16 -5.05
C ILE A 94 -10.83 7.35 -5.99
N ALA A 95 -12.10 7.13 -5.63
CA ALA A 95 -13.04 6.38 -6.47
C ALA A 95 -13.25 7.04 -7.83
N ASP A 96 -13.35 8.37 -7.89
CA ASP A 96 -13.53 9.14 -9.13
C ASP A 96 -12.29 9.12 -10.04
N ARG A 97 -11.09 8.94 -9.48
CA ARG A 97 -9.81 8.98 -10.23
C ARG A 97 -9.29 7.59 -10.59
N LEU A 98 -9.75 6.54 -9.92
CA LEU A 98 -9.40 5.18 -10.29
C LEU A 98 -9.91 4.87 -11.70
N PRO A 99 -9.25 3.93 -12.43
CA PRO A 99 -9.71 3.54 -13.76
C PRO A 99 -11.19 3.14 -13.73
N SER A 100 -11.99 3.58 -14.71
CA SER A 100 -13.42 3.28 -14.73
C SER A 100 -13.72 1.78 -14.77
N SER A 101 -12.80 0.98 -15.31
CA SER A 101 -12.88 -0.49 -15.30
C SER A 101 -12.80 -1.09 -13.90
N TYR A 102 -12.40 -0.32 -12.89
CA TYR A 102 -12.35 -0.80 -11.50
C TYR A 102 -13.72 -0.79 -10.82
N GLU A 103 -14.70 -0.08 -11.41
CA GLU A 103 -16.04 0.06 -10.85
C GLU A 103 -16.00 0.48 -9.37
N ALA A 104 -15.11 1.42 -9.04
CA ALA A 104 -14.89 1.86 -7.68
C ALA A 104 -16.16 2.49 -7.09
N GLY A 105 -16.51 2.11 -5.86
CA GLY A 105 -17.67 2.59 -5.16
C GLY A 105 -17.36 2.91 -3.70
N VAL A 106 -17.84 4.07 -3.26
CA VAL A 106 -17.80 4.49 -1.86
C VAL A 106 -19.15 4.24 -1.21
N ARG A 107 -19.11 3.71 0.02
CA ARG A 107 -20.28 3.56 0.87
C ARG A 107 -20.05 4.36 2.13
N HIS A 108 -20.81 5.43 2.27
CA HIS A 108 -20.86 6.23 3.49
C HIS A 108 -21.74 5.53 4.53
N GLY A 109 -21.15 5.23 5.69
CA GLY A 109 -21.83 4.60 6.81
C GLY A 109 -21.99 5.57 7.98
N GLN A 110 -22.84 5.23 8.95
CA GLN A 110 -22.91 6.01 10.20
C GLN A 110 -21.65 5.86 11.04
N GLU A 111 -21.01 4.68 10.99
CA GLU A 111 -19.81 4.38 11.77
C GLU A 111 -18.52 4.51 10.94
N HIS A 112 -18.53 4.02 9.69
CA HIS A 112 -17.35 3.98 8.84
C HIS A 112 -17.69 4.17 7.36
N ASP A 113 -16.93 5.05 6.70
CA ASP A 113 -16.87 5.19 5.26
C ASP A 113 -15.92 4.15 4.66
N THR A 114 -16.39 3.45 3.62
CA THR A 114 -15.66 2.34 3.01
C THR A 114 -15.61 2.46 1.49
N LEU A 115 -14.48 2.10 0.89
CA LEU A 115 -14.29 2.01 -0.56
C LEU A 115 -14.12 0.55 -0.97
N ARG A 116 -14.73 0.19 -2.11
CA ARG A 116 -14.50 -1.10 -2.80
C ARG A 116 -14.27 -0.86 -4.28
N ALA A 117 -13.37 -1.63 -4.87
CA ALA A 117 -13.15 -1.65 -6.31
C ALA A 117 -12.61 -3.04 -6.75
N ASP A 118 -12.78 -3.39 -8.01
CA ASP A 118 -12.23 -4.59 -8.63
C ASP A 118 -11.17 -4.20 -9.65
N ALA A 119 -9.89 -4.39 -9.32
CA ALA A 119 -8.77 -4.09 -10.20
C ALA A 119 -8.63 -5.05 -11.40
N GLY A 120 -9.66 -5.86 -11.66
CA GLY A 120 -9.69 -6.90 -12.67
C GLY A 120 -8.99 -8.16 -12.19
N GLU A 121 -9.23 -9.26 -12.90
CA GLU A 121 -8.54 -10.54 -12.67
C GLU A 121 -8.66 -11.02 -11.22
N PHE A 122 -9.75 -10.64 -10.54
CA PHE A 122 -10.05 -10.90 -9.14
C PHE A 122 -9.06 -10.29 -8.13
N VAL A 123 -8.44 -9.16 -8.45
CA VAL A 123 -7.71 -8.35 -7.49
C VAL A 123 -8.67 -7.30 -6.93
N SER A 124 -8.95 -7.35 -5.63
CA SER A 124 -9.87 -6.41 -4.99
C SER A 124 -9.11 -5.28 -4.33
N VAL A 125 -9.62 -4.05 -4.43
CA VAL A 125 -9.27 -2.94 -3.55
C VAL A 125 -10.39 -2.78 -2.54
N ARG A 126 -10.07 -2.79 -1.26
CA ARG A 126 -11.06 -2.65 -0.18
C ARG A 126 -10.46 -1.88 0.99
N GLY A 127 -11.26 -1.07 1.66
CA GLY A 127 -10.80 -0.39 2.85
C GLY A 127 -11.68 0.80 3.20
N GLY A 128 -11.13 1.77 3.92
CA GLY A 128 -11.88 2.92 4.35
C GLY A 128 -11.15 3.79 5.37
N VAL A 129 -11.91 4.69 5.99
CA VAL A 129 -11.41 5.54 7.08
C VAL A 129 -11.28 4.68 8.34
N THR A 130 -10.04 4.48 8.81
CA THR A 130 -9.74 3.65 10.00
C THR A 130 -9.57 4.49 11.27
N ALA A 131 -9.19 5.76 11.11
CA ALA A 131 -9.13 6.76 12.17
C ALA A 131 -9.29 8.17 11.56
N PRO A 132 -9.57 9.21 12.38
CA PRO A 132 -9.58 10.59 11.87
C PRO A 132 -8.28 10.92 11.13
N GLY A 133 -8.40 11.26 9.84
CA GLY A 133 -7.27 11.58 8.97
C GLY A 133 -6.45 10.39 8.46
N VAL A 134 -6.90 9.15 8.69
CA VAL A 134 -6.22 7.93 8.23
C VAL A 134 -7.17 7.06 7.42
N VAL A 135 -6.80 6.80 6.17
CA VAL A 135 -7.46 5.85 5.28
C VAL A 135 -6.50 4.71 5.01
N ILE A 136 -6.97 3.46 5.15
CA ILE A 136 -6.19 2.28 4.77
C ILE A 136 -6.98 1.53 3.69
N LEU A 137 -6.33 1.31 2.55
CA LEU A 137 -6.85 0.54 1.42
C LEU A 137 -5.97 -0.70 1.20
N THR A 138 -6.57 -1.87 1.31
CA THR A 138 -5.92 -3.16 1.06
C THR A 138 -6.18 -3.59 -0.38
N VAL A 139 -5.11 -3.85 -1.11
CA VAL A 139 -5.12 -4.50 -2.43
C VAL A 139 -4.84 -5.98 -2.22
N GLY A 140 -5.79 -6.84 -2.58
CA GLY A 140 -5.73 -8.27 -2.27
C GLY A 140 -6.10 -9.16 -3.45
N THR A 141 -5.43 -10.29 -3.57
CA THR A 141 -5.67 -11.25 -4.65
C THR A 141 -6.86 -12.18 -4.40
N GLY A 142 -7.40 -12.19 -3.17
CA GLY A 142 -8.21 -13.30 -2.67
C GLY A 142 -7.44 -14.61 -2.58
N CYS A 143 -8.13 -15.70 -2.23
CA CYS A 143 -7.51 -17.01 -2.05
C CYS A 143 -7.05 -17.61 -3.38
N ARG A 144 -5.79 -17.99 -3.48
CA ARG A 144 -5.14 -18.51 -4.69
C ARG A 144 -4.19 -19.67 -4.39
N PRO A 145 -3.85 -20.50 -5.39
CA PRO A 145 -2.81 -21.50 -5.22
C PRO A 145 -1.48 -20.84 -4.80
N PRO A 146 -0.77 -21.40 -3.82
CA PRO A 146 0.48 -20.84 -3.33
C PRO A 146 1.56 -20.94 -4.41
N ALA A 147 2.34 -19.87 -4.58
CA ALA A 147 3.57 -19.89 -5.36
C ALA A 147 4.54 -18.81 -4.86
N PRO A 148 5.86 -19.01 -5.05
CA PRO A 148 6.83 -17.95 -4.80
C PRO A 148 6.50 -16.70 -5.62
N LEU A 149 6.69 -15.52 -5.01
CA LEU A 149 6.42 -14.24 -5.66
C LEU A 149 7.35 -13.92 -6.84
N GLY A 150 8.43 -14.68 -7.02
CA GLY A 150 9.31 -14.60 -8.20
C GLY A 150 10.30 -13.43 -8.20
N VAL A 151 10.11 -12.41 -7.35
CA VAL A 151 11.12 -11.38 -7.01
C VAL A 151 10.95 -11.06 -5.53
N GLU A 152 12.05 -11.05 -4.78
CA GLU A 152 12.04 -10.62 -3.38
C GLU A 152 11.72 -9.12 -3.28
N ALA A 153 11.15 -8.71 -2.15
CA ALA A 153 11.00 -7.29 -1.85
C ALA A 153 12.38 -6.61 -1.89
N PRO A 154 12.48 -5.35 -2.34
CA PRO A 154 13.75 -4.65 -2.38
C PRO A 154 14.40 -4.63 -1.00
N ALA A 155 15.65 -5.07 -0.91
CA ALA A 155 16.39 -4.95 0.34
C ALA A 155 16.70 -3.47 0.63
N PRO A 156 16.60 -3.02 1.90
CA PRO A 156 17.03 -1.68 2.28
C PRO A 156 18.52 -1.46 1.98
N THR A 157 18.83 -0.34 1.33
CA THR A 157 20.19 0.13 1.11
C THR A 157 20.79 0.74 2.39
N ASP A 158 22.10 1.00 2.39
CA ASP A 158 22.73 1.71 3.52
C ASP A 158 22.24 3.15 3.65
N GLU A 159 21.79 3.76 2.55
CA GLU A 159 21.17 5.08 2.60
C GLU A 159 19.79 5.03 3.24
N ASP A 160 18.95 4.05 2.86
CA ASP A 160 17.64 3.84 3.48
C ASP A 160 17.79 3.66 5.00
N ARG A 161 18.77 2.85 5.44
CA ARG A 161 19.06 2.64 6.87
C ARG A 161 19.49 3.92 7.57
N ARG A 162 20.36 4.74 6.96
CA ARG A 162 20.78 6.03 7.52
C ARG A 162 19.62 7.03 7.62
N ILE A 163 18.71 7.03 6.67
CA ILE A 163 17.51 7.87 6.72
C ILE A 163 16.58 7.40 7.84
N ALA A 164 16.28 6.10 7.88
CA ALA A 164 15.44 5.47 8.90
C ALA A 164 15.96 5.73 10.32
N ASP A 165 17.26 5.52 10.54
CA ASP A 165 17.92 5.79 11.83
C ASP A 165 17.78 7.26 12.23
N ARG A 166 18.06 8.20 11.30
CA ARG A 166 17.89 9.64 11.57
C ARG A 166 16.45 10.00 11.94
N MET A 167 15.46 9.43 11.25
CA MET A 167 14.05 9.67 11.55
C MET A 167 13.71 9.24 12.98
N LEU A 168 14.09 8.03 13.37
CA LEU A 168 13.78 7.50 14.71
C LEU A 168 14.59 8.18 15.81
N VAL A 169 15.88 8.47 15.59
CA VAL A 169 16.71 9.22 16.53
C VAL A 169 16.13 10.61 16.79
N ALA A 170 15.64 11.29 15.76
CA ALA A 170 14.98 12.58 15.95
C ALA A 170 13.74 12.44 16.84
N LEU A 171 12.95 11.39 16.62
CA LEU A 171 11.76 11.04 17.42
C LEU A 171 12.10 10.59 18.86
N GLY A 172 13.40 10.50 19.20
CA GLY A 172 13.89 10.04 20.50
C GLY A 172 13.78 8.52 20.68
N GLY A 173 13.69 7.76 19.58
CA GLY A 173 13.60 6.31 19.58
C GLY A 173 14.87 5.62 19.08
N THR A 174 14.80 4.29 19.05
CA THR A 174 15.80 3.39 18.49
C THR A 174 15.23 2.64 17.29
N LEU A 175 16.08 2.37 16.30
CA LEU A 175 15.72 1.61 15.11
C LEU A 175 15.71 0.11 15.40
N ASP A 176 14.55 -0.50 15.21
CA ASP A 176 14.34 -1.94 15.39
C ASP A 176 14.26 -2.66 14.04
N GLY A 177 13.74 -1.99 12.99
CA GLY A 177 13.59 -2.58 11.65
C GLY A 177 13.52 -1.55 10.53
N VAL A 178 14.00 -1.94 9.34
CA VAL A 178 13.84 -1.17 8.10
C VAL A 178 13.23 -2.06 7.04
N ALA A 179 12.16 -1.59 6.42
CA ALA A 179 11.53 -2.23 5.28
C ALA A 179 11.44 -1.26 4.10
N VAL A 180 11.48 -1.81 2.90
CA VAL A 180 11.31 -1.05 1.66
C VAL A 180 10.23 -1.71 0.83
N ALA A 181 9.37 -0.87 0.28
CA ALA A 181 8.25 -1.28 -0.55
C ALA A 181 8.19 -0.40 -1.80
N GLU A 182 7.92 -1.02 -2.95
CA GLU A 182 7.84 -0.33 -4.23
C GLU A 182 6.68 -0.84 -5.07
N ALA A 183 6.12 0.01 -5.91
CA ALA A 183 5.18 -0.37 -6.96
C ALA A 183 5.36 0.54 -8.19
N PRO A 184 5.15 0.03 -9.42
CA PRO A 184 5.26 0.83 -10.64
C PRO A 184 4.09 1.81 -10.74
N CYS A 185 4.39 3.06 -11.11
CA CYS A 185 3.37 4.06 -11.39
C CYS A 185 2.84 3.89 -12.83
N PRO A 186 1.53 4.09 -13.08
CA PRO A 186 0.96 3.97 -14.43
C PRO A 186 1.52 5.02 -15.41
N THR A 187 1.97 6.16 -14.90
CA THR A 187 2.59 7.26 -15.67
C THR A 187 4.10 7.08 -15.90
N GLY A 188 4.67 5.96 -15.43
CA GLY A 188 6.13 5.73 -15.40
C GLY A 188 6.76 6.12 -14.06
N GLY A 189 7.92 5.54 -13.77
CA GLY A 189 8.55 5.63 -12.45
C GLY A 189 7.98 4.63 -11.44
N THR A 190 8.30 4.81 -10.16
CA THR A 190 7.87 3.95 -9.06
C THR A 190 7.47 4.79 -7.86
N VAL A 191 6.39 4.39 -7.19
CA VAL A 191 6.13 4.81 -5.82
C VAL A 191 7.00 3.94 -4.91
N ARG A 192 7.76 4.56 -4.03
CA ARG A 192 8.73 3.89 -3.14
C ARG A 192 8.56 4.38 -1.72
N THR A 193 8.36 3.47 -0.78
CA THR A 193 8.30 3.77 0.66
C THR A 193 9.46 3.09 1.38
N VAL A 194 10.19 3.87 2.16
CA VAL A 194 11.09 3.38 3.22
C VAL A 194 10.33 3.47 4.53
N ARG A 195 10.18 2.35 5.23
CA ARG A 195 9.54 2.24 6.55
C ARG A 195 10.58 1.94 7.61
N ALA A 196 10.57 2.73 8.67
CA ALA A 196 11.41 2.60 9.84
C ALA A 196 10.53 2.25 11.04
N GLU A 197 10.75 1.08 11.60
CA GLU A 197 10.08 0.60 12.80
C GLU A 197 11.04 0.74 13.97
N GLY A 198 10.52 1.20 15.10
CA GLY A 198 11.31 1.45 16.28
C GLY A 198 10.50 1.57 17.54
N SER A 199 11.19 1.93 18.61
CA SER A 199 10.60 2.14 19.92
C SER A 199 11.26 3.30 20.63
N ARG A 200 10.50 3.98 21.49
CA ARG A 200 11.01 5.04 22.38
C ARG A 200 10.61 4.78 23.82
N SER A 201 11.45 5.24 24.75
CA SER A 201 11.13 5.22 26.17
C SER A 201 10.60 6.59 26.63
N GLY A 202 9.41 6.58 27.24
CA GLY A 202 8.79 7.78 27.80
C GLY A 202 8.02 8.65 26.81
N ALA A 203 7.55 9.80 27.31
CA ALA A 203 6.87 10.80 26.48
C ALA A 203 7.90 11.53 25.61
N GLY A 204 7.88 11.28 24.31
CA GLY A 204 8.74 12.03 23.38
C GLY A 204 8.25 13.46 23.16
N LYS A 205 9.04 14.23 22.41
CA LYS A 205 8.66 15.59 21.99
C LYS A 205 7.45 15.57 21.05
N PRO A 206 6.71 16.68 20.93
CA PRO A 206 5.66 16.81 19.91
C PRO A 206 6.23 16.51 18.52
N LEU A 207 5.55 15.66 17.75
CA LEU A 207 6.04 15.16 16.46
C LEU A 207 6.42 16.30 15.50
N ARG A 208 5.61 17.36 15.44
CA ARG A 208 5.86 18.55 14.62
C ARG A 208 7.20 19.24 14.91
N GLU A 209 7.63 19.28 16.16
CA GLU A 209 8.85 20.00 16.57
C GLU A 209 10.11 19.24 16.15
N VAL A 210 9.98 17.93 15.99
CA VAL A 210 11.05 17.01 15.67
C VAL A 210 11.19 16.80 14.16
N LEU A 211 10.05 16.68 13.46
CA LEU A 211 10.03 16.21 12.08
C LEU A 211 10.30 17.33 11.06
N VAL A 212 9.82 18.55 11.28
CA VAL A 212 10.04 19.68 10.35
C VAL A 212 11.54 19.98 10.16
N PRO A 213 12.41 19.96 11.19
CA PRO A 213 13.84 20.18 11.01
C PRO A 213 14.59 19.08 10.25
N LEU A 214 14.10 17.83 10.23
CA LEU A 214 14.81 16.68 9.65
C LEU A 214 15.07 16.82 8.15
N PHE A 215 14.14 17.44 7.44
CA PHE A 215 14.21 17.66 6.00
C PHE A 215 14.37 19.14 5.65
N GLY A 216 14.66 20.00 6.64
CA GLY A 216 14.78 21.44 6.44
C GLY A 216 13.41 22.13 6.38
N SER A 217 13.23 23.14 7.23
CA SER A 217 11.97 23.87 7.37
C SER A 217 11.50 24.59 6.09
N ALA A 218 12.41 24.88 5.16
CA ALA A 218 12.07 25.49 3.87
C ALA A 218 11.43 24.51 2.88
N GLN A 219 11.63 23.21 3.11
CA GLN A 219 11.19 22.12 2.22
C GLN A 219 9.89 21.47 2.72
N ALA A 220 9.60 21.63 4.01
CA ALA A 220 8.39 21.13 4.64
C ALA A 220 7.16 22.00 4.28
N GLY A 221 6.21 21.40 3.57
CA GLY A 221 4.86 21.93 3.41
C GLY A 221 4.05 21.90 4.71
N PRO A 222 2.82 22.45 4.71
CA PRO A 222 1.94 22.37 5.87
C PRO A 222 1.64 20.91 6.23
N ALA A 223 1.46 20.65 7.53
CA ALA A 223 1.02 19.35 8.00
C ALA A 223 -0.39 19.05 7.48
N LEU A 224 -0.56 17.88 6.87
CA LEU A 224 -1.88 17.36 6.51
C LEU A 224 -2.55 16.68 7.70
N LEU A 225 -1.75 16.04 8.57
CA LEU A 225 -2.19 15.48 9.83
C LEU A 225 -1.24 15.94 10.93
N ASP A 226 -1.78 16.55 11.98
CA ASP A 226 -1.02 16.95 13.18
C ASP A 226 -1.84 16.58 14.41
N THR A 227 -1.50 15.45 15.00
CA THR A 227 -2.06 14.94 16.25
C THR A 227 -0.91 14.52 17.16
N THR A 228 -1.21 14.23 18.43
CA THR A 228 -0.21 13.77 19.40
C THR A 228 0.50 12.49 18.95
N ASP A 229 -0.24 11.59 18.30
CA ASP A 229 0.21 10.25 17.96
C ASP A 229 0.51 10.09 16.47
N ARG A 230 0.08 11.03 15.62
CA ARG A 230 0.30 10.97 14.17
C ARG A 230 0.67 12.31 13.59
N TYR A 231 1.66 12.30 12.72
CA TYR A 231 2.09 13.47 11.98
C TYR A 231 2.39 13.10 10.54
N ALA A 232 1.79 13.81 9.58
CA ALA A 232 2.01 13.59 8.17
C ALA A 232 2.11 14.91 7.41
N TYR A 233 3.15 15.03 6.59
CA TYR A 233 3.42 16.23 5.81
C TYR A 233 4.24 15.87 4.57
N ARG A 234 4.40 16.87 3.70
CA ARG A 234 5.19 16.75 2.48
C ARG A 234 6.48 17.53 2.60
N ALA A 235 7.56 16.99 2.07
CA ALA A 235 8.88 17.59 2.06
C ALA A 235 9.45 17.51 0.63
N ASP A 236 9.45 18.62 -0.10
CA ASP A 236 9.84 18.70 -1.52
C ASP A 236 9.28 17.55 -2.38
N GLU A 237 10.12 16.58 -2.75
CA GLU A 237 9.80 15.41 -3.59
C GLU A 237 9.38 14.16 -2.80
N ALA A 238 9.30 14.28 -1.47
CA ALA A 238 8.99 13.19 -0.57
C ALA A 238 7.77 13.47 0.32
N GLN A 239 7.22 12.41 0.87
CA GLN A 239 6.10 12.44 1.80
C GLN A 239 6.52 11.72 3.07
N VAL A 240 6.29 12.36 4.21
CA VAL A 240 6.71 11.84 5.51
C VAL A 240 5.48 11.61 6.36
N ALA A 241 5.33 10.41 6.90
CA ALA A 241 4.32 10.11 7.91
C ALA A 241 4.92 9.36 9.09
N VAL A 242 4.45 9.68 10.28
CA VAL A 242 4.82 9.03 11.52
C VAL A 242 3.55 8.65 12.28
N ASP A 243 3.50 7.40 12.74
CA ASP A 243 2.55 6.90 13.73
C ASP A 243 3.33 6.50 15.00
N ALA A 244 3.12 7.26 16.06
CA ALA A 244 3.57 6.96 17.41
C ALA A 244 2.46 6.16 18.08
N GLY A 245 2.56 4.83 17.96
CA GLY A 245 1.61 3.90 18.55
C GLY A 245 1.63 3.92 20.07
N ALA A 246 0.72 3.13 20.65
CA ALA A 246 0.68 2.91 22.09
C ALA A 246 2.01 2.31 22.59
N GLU A 247 2.32 2.54 23.88
CA GLU A 247 3.46 1.94 24.57
C GLU A 247 4.84 2.32 23.99
N GLY A 248 4.91 3.37 23.17
CA GLY A 248 6.17 3.90 22.66
C GLY A 248 6.65 3.26 21.36
N ALA A 249 5.82 2.44 20.69
CA ALA A 249 6.09 1.99 19.33
C ALA A 249 6.14 3.19 18.36
N LEU A 250 7.09 3.18 17.44
CA LEU A 250 7.25 4.19 16.41
C LEU A 250 7.27 3.53 15.04
N ASP A 251 6.47 4.10 14.14
CA ASP A 251 6.46 3.75 12.73
C ASP A 251 6.62 5.03 11.93
N ALA A 252 7.72 5.15 11.20
CA ALA A 252 8.04 6.31 10.40
C ALA A 252 8.25 5.91 8.95
N THR A 253 7.66 6.67 8.03
CA THR A 253 7.72 6.39 6.60
C THR A 253 8.22 7.59 5.83
N LEU A 254 9.07 7.32 4.84
CA LEU A 254 9.48 8.27 3.82
C LEU A 254 9.09 7.70 2.46
N THR A 255 8.18 8.37 1.77
CA THR A 255 7.63 7.92 0.49
C THR A 255 8.01 8.89 -0.62
N THR A 256 8.63 8.37 -1.67
CA THR A 256 8.70 9.04 -2.97
C THR A 256 7.44 8.68 -3.75
N PRO A 257 6.55 9.63 -4.03
CA PRO A 257 5.29 9.37 -4.72
C PRO A 257 5.50 9.13 -6.23
N CYS A 258 4.42 8.78 -6.91
CA CYS A 258 4.30 9.06 -8.35
C CYS A 258 4.21 10.59 -8.56
#